data_AF-A0A1S0TGY2-F1
#
_entry.id   AF-A0A1S0TGY2-F1
#
_cell.length_a   1.000
_cell.length_b   1.000
_cell.length_c   1.000
_cell.angle_alpha   90.00
_cell.angle_beta   90.00
_cell.angle_gamma   90.00
#
_symmetry.space_group_name_H-M   'P 1'
#
loop_
_entity.id
_entity.type
_entity.pdbx_description
1 polymer ?
#
loop_
_entity_poly.entity_id
_entity_poly.type
_entity_poly.pdbx_seq_one_letter_code
_entity_poly.pdbx_strand_id
1 'polypeptide(L)' 'PFVPQTALSVNLRGQIARQHASRQFNDCFNRIPCCEQWAKEGGCYTDKYHMAKFCAAACGKCRPSYNISN' A
#
# COMPACT_ATOMS: atom_id res chain seq x y z
N PRO A 1 17.06 44.52 -0.48
CA PRO A 1 16.53 43.44 -1.35
C PRO A 1 16.01 42.26 -0.50
N PHE A 2 14.70 41.99 -0.54
CA PHE A 2 14.11 40.83 0.15
C PHE A 2 14.39 39.58 -0.69
N VAL A 3 15.11 38.61 -0.13
CA VAL A 3 15.27 37.29 -0.75
C VAL A 3 14.24 36.38 -0.08
N PRO A 4 13.17 35.96 -0.76
CA PRO A 4 12.21 35.05 -0.18
C PRO A 4 12.92 33.71 0.07
N GLN A 5 13.12 33.35 1.33
CA GLN A 5 13.70 32.05 1.69
C GLN A 5 12.61 30.98 1.54
N THR A 6 12.35 30.56 0.31
CA THR A 6 11.50 29.38 0.01
C THR A 6 12.18 28.06 0.36
N ALA A 7 13.44 28.12 0.82
CA ALA A 7 14.24 26.96 1.18
C ALA A 7 14.05 26.57 2.66
N LEU A 8 13.62 25.32 2.89
CA LEU A 8 13.61 24.72 4.22
C LEU A 8 15.03 24.63 4.80
N SER A 9 15.15 24.80 6.12
CA SER A 9 16.41 24.57 6.86
C SER A 9 16.96 23.17 6.61
N VAL A 10 18.29 23.04 6.54
CA VAL A 10 18.99 21.75 6.38
C VAL A 10 18.54 20.74 7.44
N ASN A 11 18.32 21.20 8.68
CA ASN A 11 17.83 20.37 9.77
C ASN A 11 16.42 19.83 9.50
N LEU A 12 15.50 20.69 9.04
CA LEU A 12 14.14 20.32 8.70
C LEU A 12 14.10 19.35 7.50
N ARG A 13 14.95 19.57 6.49
CA ARG A 13 15.12 18.63 5.37
C ARG A 13 15.59 17.26 5.85
N GLY A 14 16.57 17.22 6.77
CA GLY A 14 17.07 15.98 7.36
C GLY A 14 16.05 15.26 8.25
N GLN A 15 15.13 15.98 8.90
CA GLN A 15 14.02 15.39 9.65
C GLN A 15 12.97 14.76 8.72
N ILE A 16 12.60 15.46 7.64
CA ILE A 16 11.65 14.96 6.62
C ILE A 16 12.22 13.69 5.97
N ALA A 17 13.48 13.72 5.51
CA ALA A 17 14.10 12.54 4.89
C ALA A 17 14.05 11.29 5.79
N ARG A 18 14.28 11.44 7.09
CA ARG A 18 14.17 10.35 8.08
C ARG A 18 12.74 9.83 8.23
N GLN A 19 11.76 10.72 8.30
CA GLN A 19 10.34 10.32 8.39
C GLN A 19 9.87 9.57 7.15
N HIS A 20 10.29 10.01 5.96
CA HIS A 20 9.97 9.33 4.71
C HIS A 20 10.65 7.97 4.62
N ALA A 21 11.89 7.82 5.13
CA ALA A 21 12.54 6.51 5.23
C ALA A 21 11.79 5.54 6.16
N SER A 22 11.11 6.05 7.21
CA SER A 22 10.32 5.22 8.13
C SER A 22 8.89 4.91 7.65
N ARG A 23 8.33 5.68 6.71
CA ARG A 23 7.00 5.37 6.13
C ARG A 23 7.16 4.28 5.08
N GLN A 24 7.18 3.03 5.54
CA GLN A 24 7.05 1.90 4.63
C GLN A 24 5.60 1.84 4.14
N PHE A 25 5.38 2.12 2.86
CA PHE A 25 4.09 1.85 2.23
C PHE A 25 3.87 0.35 2.18
N ASN A 26 2.82 -0.13 2.86
CA ASN A 26 2.41 -1.53 2.80
C ASN A 26 1.52 -1.72 1.57
N ASP A 27 2.09 -2.14 0.44
CA ASP A 27 1.37 -2.47 -0.80
C ASP A 27 0.64 -3.81 -0.68
N CYS A 28 -0.19 -3.94 0.35
CA CYS A 28 -1.02 -5.11 0.59
C CYS A 28 -2.48 -4.70 0.71
N PHE A 29 -3.17 -4.65 -0.43
CA PHE A 29 -4.59 -4.37 -0.47
C PHE A 29 -5.27 -5.02 -1.69
N ASN A 30 -6.59 -5.15 -1.60
CA ASN A 30 -7.43 -5.56 -2.72
C ASN A 30 -7.69 -4.36 -3.62
N ARG A 31 -7.32 -4.46 -4.90
CA ARG A 31 -7.43 -3.38 -5.89
C ARG A 31 -8.85 -3.25 -6.46
N ILE A 32 -9.71 -4.23 -6.21
CA ILE A 32 -11.08 -4.31 -6.75
C ILE A 32 -12.04 -4.86 -5.68
N PRO A 33 -13.32 -4.45 -5.69
CA PRO A 33 -14.29 -4.85 -4.65
C PRO A 33 -14.61 -6.35 -4.61
N CYS A 34 -14.52 -7.04 -5.75
CA CYS A 34 -14.93 -8.45 -5.87
C CYS A 34 -13.92 -9.46 -5.29
N CYS A 35 -12.77 -9.01 -4.79
CA CYS A 35 -11.71 -9.89 -4.34
C CYS A 35 -12.12 -10.88 -3.26
N GLU A 36 -12.97 -10.46 -2.31
CA GLU A 36 -13.45 -11.35 -1.25
C GLU A 36 -14.33 -12.47 -1.82
N GLN A 37 -15.28 -12.11 -2.70
CA GLN A 37 -16.15 -13.08 -3.35
C GLN A 37 -15.38 -14.06 -4.22
N TRP A 38 -14.45 -13.57 -5.04
CA TRP A 38 -13.62 -14.45 -5.88
C TRP A 38 -12.70 -15.33 -5.08
N ALA A 39 -12.19 -14.88 -3.93
CA ALA A 39 -11.44 -15.73 -3.03
C ALA A 39 -12.32 -16.87 -2.48
N LYS A 40 -13.56 -16.57 -2.07
CA LYS A 40 -14.55 -17.58 -1.61
C LYS A 40 -14.91 -18.58 -2.70
N GLU A 41 -14.99 -18.14 -3.95
CA GLU A 41 -15.26 -18.98 -5.13
C GLU A 41 -14.05 -19.82 -5.59
N GLY A 42 -12.90 -19.72 -4.90
CA GLY A 42 -11.71 -20.50 -5.22
C GLY A 42 -10.78 -19.84 -6.25
N GLY A 43 -11.00 -18.56 -6.58
CA GLY A 43 -10.18 -17.76 -7.49
C GLY A 43 -8.68 -17.80 -7.16
N CYS A 44 -8.32 -17.91 -5.88
CA CYS A 44 -6.93 -18.03 -5.45
C CYS A 44 -6.21 -19.27 -6.02
N TYR A 45 -6.96 -20.27 -6.49
CA TYR A 45 -6.45 -21.52 -7.08
C TYR A 45 -6.74 -21.61 -8.57
N THR A 46 -7.93 -21.17 -9.00
CA THR A 46 -8.38 -21.25 -10.40
C THR A 46 -7.84 -20.11 -11.27
N ASP A 47 -7.66 -18.91 -10.72
CA ASP A 47 -7.09 -17.74 -11.39
C ASP A 47 -6.01 -17.05 -10.53
N LYS A 48 -4.92 -17.80 -10.32
CA LYS A 48 -3.79 -17.38 -9.47
C LYS A 48 -3.18 -16.05 -9.91
N TYR A 49 -3.08 -15.82 -11.22
CA TYR A 49 -2.42 -14.63 -11.75
C TYR A 49 -3.26 -13.38 -11.50
N HIS A 50 -4.56 -13.43 -11.81
CA HIS A 50 -5.44 -12.31 -11.54
C HIS A 50 -5.51 -12.01 -10.05
N MET A 51 -5.70 -13.04 -9.23
CA MET A 51 -5.81 -12.86 -7.79
C MET A 51 -4.51 -12.36 -7.15
N ALA A 52 -3.34 -12.79 -7.62
CA ALA A 52 -2.07 -12.27 -7.11
C ALA A 52 -1.87 -10.79 -7.47
N LYS A 53 -2.32 -10.36 -8.65
CA LYS A 53 -2.15 -8.98 -9.14
C LYS A 53 -3.13 -8.00 -8.49
N PHE A 54 -4.39 -8.42 -8.33
CA PHE A 54 -5.46 -7.52 -7.90
C PHE A 54 -6.00 -7.82 -6.50
N CYS A 55 -5.86 -9.04 -6.01
CA CYS A 55 -6.51 -9.52 -4.80
C CYS A 55 -5.52 -10.18 -3.83
N ALA A 56 -4.30 -9.65 -3.77
CA ALA A 56 -3.21 -10.21 -2.97
C ALA A 56 -3.59 -10.35 -1.49
N ALA A 57 -4.34 -9.39 -0.95
CA ALA A 57 -4.81 -9.41 0.43
C ALA A 57 -5.88 -10.50 0.66
N ALA A 58 -6.87 -10.63 -0.23
CA ALA A 58 -7.92 -11.64 -0.13
C ALA A 58 -7.39 -13.08 -0.23
N CYS A 59 -6.34 -13.32 -1.03
CA CYS A 59 -5.68 -14.63 -1.11
C CYS A 59 -4.57 -14.87 -0.08
N GLY A 60 -4.41 -13.99 0.90
CA GLY A 60 -3.39 -14.13 1.95
C GLY A 60 -1.95 -14.11 1.43
N LYS A 61 -1.69 -13.48 0.27
CA LYS A 61 -0.35 -13.34 -0.31
C LYS A 61 0.48 -12.26 0.36
N CYS A 62 -0.16 -11.41 1.17
CA CYS A 62 0.46 -10.37 1.95
C CYS A 62 -0.37 -10.11 3.21
N ARG A 63 0.17 -9.32 4.16
CA ARG A 63 -0.54 -8.95 5.40
C ARG A 63 -1.01 -7.49 5.35
N PRO A 64 -2.32 -7.22 5.20
CA PRO A 64 -2.87 -5.88 5.18
C PRO A 64 -2.88 -5.27 6.58
N SER A 65 -2.82 -3.95 6.66
CA SER A 65 -2.96 -3.19 7.92
C SER A 65 -4.39 -2.72 8.20
N TYR A 66 -5.36 -3.23 7.43
CA TYR A 66 -6.78 -2.88 7.50
C TYR A 66 -7.63 -4.17 7.45
N ASN A 67 -8.93 -4.06 7.76
CA ASN A 67 -9.84 -5.20 7.67
C ASN A 67 -10.19 -5.52 6.21
N ILE A 68 -9.90 -6.75 5.78
CA ILE A 68 -10.16 -7.20 4.40
C ILE A 68 -11.57 -7.70 4.14
N SER A 69 -12.34 -7.95 5.20
CA SER A 69 -13.73 -8.39 5.09
C SER A 69 -14.64 -7.19 4.95
N ASN A 70 -15.58 -7.26 4.00
CA ASN A 70 -16.66 -6.31 3.83
C ASN A 70 -17.89 -6.71 4.67
#